data_AF-B9TN49-F1
#
_entry.id   AF-B9TN49-F1
#
_cell.length_a   1.000
_cell.length_b   1.000
_cell.length_c   1.000
_cell.angle_alpha   90.00
_cell.angle_beta   90.00
_cell.angle_gamma   90.00
#
_symmetry.space_group_name_H-M   'P 1'
#
loop_
_entity.id
_entity.type
_entity.pdbx_description
1 polymer ?
#
loop_
_entity_poly.entity_id
_entity_poly.type
_entity_poly.pdbx_seq_one_letter_code
_entity_poly.pdbx_strand_id
1 'polypeptide(L)'
;MVDHQEQHRIGGTQRDFNTRYAGGLSSSTFPANWSQGDLAGNPAGPDCTTGSHLVPSSGGQCKMTTSSFVDYIPKSERTTGLVKGTFKINENHELGIELLSTQSKVQSAIAPVPYGNLYINRLRPDGTANPYYPKAAGLDPTYTDDDLVAAGAQPGAVVARWRDLPNGSRADENINKQQRLVVSMTGTLAGWDYTGALSYNENKVKENLYGYSDGGMITQGVLNGVINTFGEQDAAGTDLLQRAALNGNIQNAKGTSKGADIKLSREVCDWLNTGHQAAWRSAR
;
A
#
# COMPACT_ATOMS: atom_id res chain seq x y z
N MET A 1 27.50 12.96 -9.21
CA MET A 1 27.03 11.72 -9.85
C MET A 1 25.53 11.58 -9.62
N VAL A 2 24.81 11.00 -10.57
CA VAL A 2 23.39 10.66 -10.43
C VAL A 2 23.23 9.20 -10.85
N ASP A 3 22.50 8.43 -10.05
CA ASP A 3 22.13 7.04 -10.31
C ASP A 3 20.61 6.92 -10.32
N HIS A 4 20.07 6.19 -11.29
CA HIS A 4 18.65 5.93 -11.43
C HIS A 4 18.43 4.43 -11.67
N GLN A 5 17.54 3.85 -10.87
CA GLN A 5 17.17 2.44 -10.96
C GLN A 5 15.65 2.34 -11.03
N GLU A 6 15.16 1.59 -12.02
CA GLU A 6 13.74 1.27 -12.16
C GLU A 6 13.56 -0.24 -12.23
N GLN A 7 12.55 -0.73 -11.52
CA GLN A 7 12.05 -2.08 -11.59
C GLN A 7 10.57 -2.02 -11.94
N HIS A 8 10.20 -2.62 -13.07
CA HIS A 8 8.80 -2.79 -13.43
C HIS A 8 8.17 -3.89 -12.57
N ARG A 9 6.86 -3.74 -12.32
CA ARG A 9 6.08 -4.74 -11.60
C ARG A 9 6.05 -6.07 -12.34
N ILE A 10 5.98 -7.17 -11.59
CA ILE A 10 5.62 -8.50 -12.12
C ILE A 10 4.25 -8.87 -11.55
N GLY A 11 3.22 -8.80 -12.40
CA GLY A 11 1.86 -9.20 -12.10
C GLY A 11 1.63 -10.71 -12.20
N GLY A 12 0.52 -11.20 -11.63
CA GLY A 12 0.25 -12.63 -11.52
C GLY A 12 -0.01 -13.39 -12.81
N THR A 13 -0.31 -12.70 -13.91
CA THR A 13 -0.45 -13.34 -15.23
C THR A 13 0.85 -13.37 -16.04
N GLN A 14 1.92 -12.72 -15.58
CA GLN A 14 3.19 -12.62 -16.33
C GLN A 14 4.13 -13.82 -16.10
N ARG A 15 3.70 -14.80 -15.30
CA ARG A 15 4.45 -16.03 -15.00
C ARG A 15 3.49 -17.20 -14.97
N ASP A 16 3.73 -18.20 -15.82
CA ASP A 16 2.84 -19.35 -15.98
C ASP A 16 2.68 -20.17 -14.68
N PHE A 17 3.71 -20.22 -13.84
CA PHE A 17 3.60 -20.89 -12.52
C PHE A 17 2.79 -20.08 -11.48
N ASN A 18 2.51 -18.80 -11.76
CA ASN A 18 1.71 -17.91 -10.90
C ASN A 18 0.23 -17.84 -11.31
N THR A 19 -0.19 -18.49 -12.40
CA THR A 19 -1.61 -18.68 -12.72
C THR A 19 -2.32 -19.67 -11.78
N ARG A 20 -1.80 -19.86 -10.54
CA ARG A 20 -2.24 -20.85 -9.55
C ARG A 20 -3.76 -20.82 -9.32
N TYR A 21 -4.42 -21.92 -9.66
CA TYR A 21 -5.55 -22.49 -8.91
C TYR A 21 -4.95 -23.59 -8.01
N ALA A 22 -5.13 -23.68 -6.68
CA ALA A 22 -6.34 -23.56 -5.86
C ALA A 22 -6.15 -22.77 -4.53
N GLY A 23 -5.09 -21.95 -4.39
CA GLY A 23 -4.83 -21.17 -3.16
C GLY A 23 -5.39 -19.74 -3.13
N GLY A 24 -5.97 -19.24 -4.23
CA GLY A 24 -6.37 -17.84 -4.43
C GLY A 24 -7.82 -17.65 -4.89
N LEU A 25 -8.70 -18.60 -4.56
CA LEU A 25 -10.11 -18.53 -4.91
C LEU A 25 -10.90 -17.81 -3.83
N SER A 26 -11.55 -16.71 -4.20
CA SER A 26 -12.41 -15.96 -3.29
C SER A 26 -13.88 -16.24 -3.56
N SER A 27 -14.67 -16.40 -2.50
CA SER A 27 -16.14 -16.45 -2.56
C SER A 27 -16.80 -15.08 -2.68
N SER A 28 -16.04 -13.98 -2.56
CA SER A 28 -16.51 -12.63 -2.87
C SER A 28 -16.17 -12.28 -4.31
N THR A 29 -17.20 -12.24 -5.15
CA THR A 29 -17.12 -12.15 -6.62
C THR A 29 -17.85 -10.90 -7.13
N PHE A 30 -17.71 -10.61 -8.43
CA PHE A 30 -18.57 -9.65 -9.13
C PHE A 30 -19.00 -10.26 -10.48
N PRO A 31 -20.30 -10.47 -10.73
CA PRO A 31 -21.45 -10.29 -9.83
C PRO A 31 -21.31 -11.02 -8.48
N ALA A 32 -21.90 -10.47 -7.41
CA ALA A 32 -21.82 -11.07 -6.08
C ALA A 32 -22.51 -12.45 -6.01
N ASN A 33 -21.98 -13.34 -5.16
CA ASN A 33 -22.77 -14.47 -4.69
C ASN A 33 -23.79 -13.96 -3.67
N TRP A 34 -24.98 -14.55 -3.65
CA TRP A 34 -26.00 -14.31 -2.63
C TRP A 34 -26.41 -15.61 -1.92
N SER A 35 -26.91 -15.49 -0.70
CA SER A 35 -27.46 -16.61 0.07
C SER A 35 -28.53 -16.18 1.09
N GLN A 36 -29.45 -17.09 1.38
CA GLN A 36 -30.44 -17.01 2.47
C GLN A 36 -30.66 -18.42 3.02
N GLY A 37 -30.18 -18.69 4.24
CA GLY A 37 -30.08 -20.06 4.74
C GLY A 37 -29.29 -20.96 3.80
N ASP A 38 -29.86 -22.12 3.44
CA ASP A 38 -29.27 -23.08 2.50
C ASP A 38 -29.43 -22.67 1.02
N LEU A 39 -30.30 -21.69 0.72
CA LEU A 39 -30.50 -21.21 -0.64
C LEU A 39 -29.38 -20.24 -1.02
N ALA A 40 -28.77 -20.46 -2.18
CA ALA A 40 -27.67 -19.64 -2.66
C ALA A 40 -27.62 -19.58 -4.20
N GLY A 41 -26.91 -18.58 -4.71
CA GLY A 41 -26.65 -18.48 -6.15
C GLY A 41 -25.75 -17.32 -6.53
N ASN A 42 -25.53 -17.19 -7.84
CA ASN A 42 -24.84 -16.07 -8.48
C ASN A 42 -25.52 -15.77 -9.82
N PRO A 43 -25.72 -14.49 -10.22
CA PRO A 43 -26.23 -14.15 -11.55
C PRO A 43 -25.41 -14.72 -12.73
N ALA A 44 -24.13 -14.99 -12.52
CA ALA A 44 -23.24 -15.63 -13.51
C ALA A 44 -23.25 -17.17 -13.43
N GLY A 45 -23.88 -17.75 -12.40
CA GLY A 45 -23.96 -19.20 -12.22
C GLY A 45 -24.96 -19.87 -13.18
N PRO A 46 -24.88 -21.20 -13.36
CA PRO A 46 -23.91 -22.10 -12.73
C PRO A 46 -22.54 -22.14 -13.44
N ASP A 47 -22.48 -21.69 -14.70
CA ASP A 47 -21.28 -21.83 -15.54
C ASP A 47 -20.20 -20.78 -15.23
N CYS A 48 -20.57 -19.68 -14.57
CA CYS A 48 -19.65 -18.61 -14.14
C CYS A 48 -18.83 -18.02 -15.30
N THR A 49 -19.44 -17.91 -16.47
CA THR A 49 -18.80 -17.40 -17.70
C THR A 49 -18.96 -15.90 -17.88
N THR A 50 -19.93 -15.28 -17.20
CA THR A 50 -20.24 -13.85 -17.28
C THR A 50 -19.67 -13.11 -16.07
N GLY A 51 -18.39 -12.75 -16.11
CA GLY A 51 -17.73 -11.96 -15.07
C GLY A 51 -16.22 -12.05 -15.11
N SER A 52 -15.56 -11.24 -14.29
CA SER A 52 -14.09 -11.16 -14.28
C SER A 52 -13.49 -12.33 -13.50
N HIS A 53 -12.83 -13.23 -14.22
CA HIS A 53 -12.03 -14.32 -13.62
C HIS A 53 -12.82 -15.26 -12.70
N LEU A 54 -14.06 -15.58 -13.09
CA LEU A 54 -14.94 -16.46 -12.33
C LEU A 54 -14.75 -17.93 -12.71
N VAL A 55 -15.01 -18.83 -11.75
CA VAL A 55 -15.12 -20.27 -11.95
C VAL A 55 -16.32 -20.83 -11.20
N PRO A 56 -16.93 -21.93 -11.70
CA PRO A 56 -18.02 -22.61 -11.01
C PRO A 56 -17.67 -23.06 -9.59
N SER A 57 -18.67 -23.00 -8.72
CA SER A 57 -18.67 -23.54 -7.36
C SER A 57 -19.99 -24.27 -7.10
N SER A 58 -20.09 -24.95 -5.95
CA SER A 58 -21.32 -25.62 -5.52
C SER A 58 -22.50 -24.66 -5.39
N GLY A 59 -23.73 -25.17 -5.59
CA GLY A 59 -24.96 -24.41 -5.35
C GLY A 59 -25.21 -23.26 -6.32
N GLY A 60 -24.69 -23.33 -7.55
CA GLY A 60 -24.84 -22.26 -8.55
C GLY A 60 -24.09 -20.97 -8.21
N GLN A 61 -23.14 -21.04 -7.26
CA GLN A 61 -22.26 -19.93 -6.90
C GLN A 61 -21.00 -19.92 -7.76
N CYS A 62 -20.29 -18.80 -7.74
CA CYS A 62 -18.99 -18.64 -8.39
C CYS A 62 -17.87 -18.41 -7.38
N LYS A 63 -16.65 -18.79 -7.73
CA LYS A 63 -15.44 -18.27 -7.07
C LYS A 63 -14.69 -17.39 -8.05
N MET A 64 -13.97 -16.39 -7.56
CA MET A 64 -13.14 -15.51 -8.39
C MET A 64 -11.66 -15.78 -8.13
N THR A 65 -10.85 -15.91 -9.17
CA THR A 65 -9.39 -15.83 -9.01
C THR A 65 -8.92 -14.41 -8.90
N THR A 66 -8.08 -14.19 -7.90
CA THR A 66 -7.51 -12.87 -7.62
C THR A 66 -6.09 -12.69 -8.16
N SER A 67 -5.46 -13.75 -8.66
CA SER A 67 -4.05 -13.74 -9.10
C SER A 67 -3.76 -12.69 -10.16
N SER A 68 -4.70 -12.43 -11.08
CA SER A 68 -4.56 -11.40 -12.12
C SER A 68 -4.47 -9.97 -11.59
N PHE A 69 -4.89 -9.71 -10.36
CA PHE A 69 -4.84 -8.38 -9.75
C PHE A 69 -3.60 -8.16 -8.89
N VAL A 70 -2.82 -9.20 -8.60
CA VAL A 70 -1.73 -9.16 -7.60
C VAL A 70 -0.39 -8.92 -8.28
N ASP A 71 0.34 -7.93 -7.77
CA ASP A 71 1.77 -7.75 -8.05
C ASP A 71 2.58 -8.67 -7.12
N TYR A 72 3.37 -9.57 -7.72
CA TYR A 72 4.30 -10.44 -7.00
C TYR A 72 5.65 -9.77 -6.77
N ILE A 73 6.02 -8.88 -7.68
CA ILE A 73 7.14 -7.96 -7.51
C ILE A 73 6.58 -6.55 -7.68
N PRO A 74 6.75 -5.66 -6.68
CA PRO A 74 6.26 -4.30 -6.78
C PRO A 74 7.05 -3.50 -7.83
N LYS A 75 6.40 -2.48 -8.38
CA LYS A 75 7.12 -1.43 -9.12
C LYS A 75 7.99 -0.67 -8.12
N SER A 76 9.27 -0.50 -8.42
CA SER A 76 10.13 0.37 -7.63
C SER A 76 10.96 1.28 -8.52
N GLU A 77 11.15 2.51 -8.06
CA GLU A 77 11.96 3.51 -8.72
C GLU A 77 12.80 4.22 -7.67
N ARG A 78 14.11 4.34 -7.91
CA ARG A 78 15.02 5.03 -7.01
C ARG A 78 15.97 5.91 -7.80
N THR A 79 15.98 7.18 -7.46
CA THR A 79 16.94 8.15 -7.99
C THR A 79 17.79 8.68 -6.86
N THR A 80 19.12 8.65 -7.04
CA THR A 80 20.10 9.15 -6.06
C THR A 80 21.05 10.12 -6.73
N GLY A 81 21.20 11.30 -6.15
CA GLY A 81 22.22 12.29 -6.53
C GLY A 81 23.23 12.47 -5.41
N LEU A 82 24.52 12.48 -5.75
CA LEU A 82 25.62 12.77 -4.84
C LEU A 82 26.53 13.85 -5.45
N VAL A 83 26.76 14.90 -4.67
CA VAL A 83 27.74 15.95 -4.95
C VAL A 83 28.73 15.97 -3.80
N LYS A 84 30.02 15.94 -4.14
CA LYS A 84 31.10 15.99 -3.17
C LYS A 84 32.20 16.89 -3.69
N GLY A 85 32.76 17.71 -2.82
CA GLY A 85 33.89 18.58 -3.13
C GLY A 85 34.80 18.74 -1.93
N THR A 86 36.09 18.87 -2.21
CA THR A 86 37.11 19.23 -1.22
C THR A 86 37.83 20.48 -1.71
N PHE A 87 37.93 21.47 -0.84
CA PHE A 87 38.53 22.77 -1.14
C PHE A 87 39.69 23.00 -0.20
N LYS A 88 40.88 23.22 -0.76
CA LYS A 88 42.02 23.68 0.01
C LYS A 88 41.83 25.16 0.34
N ILE A 89 41.64 25.49 1.62
CA ILE A 89 41.47 26.87 2.08
C ILE A 89 42.82 27.59 2.07
N ASN A 90 43.85 26.92 2.61
CA ASN A 90 45.24 27.37 2.60
C ASN A 90 46.17 26.16 2.69
N GLU A 91 47.46 26.36 2.91
CA GLU A 91 48.45 25.27 3.02
C GLU A 91 48.14 24.27 4.13
N ASN A 92 47.43 24.69 5.18
CA ASN A 92 47.23 23.94 6.41
C ASN A 92 45.79 23.41 6.59
N HIS A 93 44.84 23.80 5.74
CA HIS A 93 43.41 23.51 5.95
C HIS A 93 42.67 23.14 4.67
N GLU A 94 41.84 22.10 4.76
CA GLU A 94 40.92 21.65 3.72
C GLU A 94 39.49 21.54 4.24
N LEU A 95 38.53 21.98 3.43
CA LEU A 95 37.10 21.90 3.66
C LEU A 95 36.48 20.84 2.73
N GLY A 96 35.84 19.83 3.30
CA GLY A 96 35.03 18.86 2.57
C GLY A 96 33.54 19.17 2.70
N ILE A 97 32.80 19.06 1.60
CA ILE A 97 31.33 19.16 1.57
C ILE A 97 30.80 17.96 0.79
N GLU A 98 29.82 17.27 1.36
CA GLU A 98 29.10 16.15 0.73
C GLU A 98 27.59 16.35 0.86
N LEU A 99 26.88 16.26 -0.26
CA LEU A 99 25.44 16.39 -0.39
C LEU A 99 24.89 15.16 -1.11
N LEU A 100 24.04 14.39 -0.44
CA LEU A 100 23.34 13.24 -0.98
C LEU A 100 21.83 13.51 -0.93
N SER A 101 21.13 13.23 -2.03
CA SER A 101 19.66 13.19 -2.05
C SER A 101 19.18 11.96 -2.77
N THR A 102 18.32 11.19 -2.11
CA THR A 102 17.70 9.99 -2.68
C THR A 102 16.18 10.13 -2.59
N GLN A 103 15.49 9.77 -3.67
CA GLN A 103 14.06 9.54 -3.66
C GLN A 103 13.80 8.11 -4.13
N SER A 104 13.07 7.35 -3.33
CA SER A 104 12.59 6.00 -3.65
C SER A 104 11.07 6.00 -3.65
N LYS A 105 10.48 5.34 -4.63
CA LYS A 105 9.04 5.11 -4.75
C LYS A 105 8.82 3.61 -4.95
N VAL A 106 7.99 3.00 -4.12
CA VAL A 106 7.60 1.58 -4.24
C VAL A 106 6.09 1.51 -4.30
N GLN A 107 5.56 0.83 -5.31
CA GLN A 107 4.13 0.67 -5.52
C GLN A 107 3.78 -0.81 -5.74
N SER A 108 2.77 -1.30 -5.01
CA SER A 108 2.21 -2.63 -5.15
C SER A 108 0.70 -2.58 -5.32
N ALA A 109 0.13 -3.48 -6.11
CA ALA A 109 -1.30 -3.66 -6.23
C ALA A 109 -1.74 -5.08 -5.83
N ILE A 110 -2.94 -5.19 -5.26
CA ILE A 110 -3.63 -6.43 -4.95
C ILE A 110 -5.11 -6.36 -5.37
N ALA A 111 -5.81 -7.48 -5.29
CA ALA A 111 -7.23 -7.55 -5.68
C ALA A 111 -8.11 -6.51 -4.99
N PRO A 112 -9.19 -6.02 -5.65
CA PRO A 112 -10.15 -5.09 -5.06
C PRO A 112 -10.75 -5.58 -3.74
N VAL A 113 -11.32 -4.67 -2.95
CA VAL A 113 -11.83 -4.97 -1.60
C VAL A 113 -12.85 -6.12 -1.63
N PRO A 114 -12.63 -7.22 -0.86
CA PRO A 114 -13.66 -8.21 -0.61
C PRO A 114 -14.63 -7.71 0.46
N TYR A 115 -15.93 -7.76 0.16
CA TYR A 115 -16.98 -7.70 1.16
C TYR A 115 -17.62 -9.08 1.30
N GLY A 116 -17.52 -9.65 2.51
CA GLY A 116 -17.90 -11.04 2.78
C GLY A 116 -19.32 -11.24 3.32
N ASN A 117 -19.87 -10.24 3.99
CA ASN A 117 -21.17 -10.30 4.66
C ASN A 117 -21.90 -8.96 4.50
N LEU A 118 -22.27 -8.61 3.26
CA LEU A 118 -23.18 -7.50 3.02
C LEU A 118 -24.61 -8.01 3.09
N TYR A 119 -25.56 -7.17 3.49
CA TYR A 119 -26.96 -7.56 3.56
C TYR A 119 -27.76 -6.72 2.58
N ILE A 120 -28.65 -7.37 1.83
CA ILE A 120 -29.54 -6.71 0.87
C ILE A 120 -30.96 -6.89 1.37
N ASN A 121 -31.56 -5.80 1.83
CA ASN A 121 -32.97 -5.79 2.25
C ASN A 121 -33.87 -5.89 1.03
N ARG A 122 -35.03 -6.55 1.20
CA ARG A 122 -36.07 -6.63 0.17
C ARG A 122 -36.69 -5.27 -0.13
N LEU A 123 -36.83 -4.44 0.90
CA LEU A 123 -37.36 -3.09 0.80
C LEU A 123 -36.27 -2.07 1.11
N ARG A 124 -36.33 -0.94 0.42
CA ARG A 124 -35.55 0.26 0.71
C ARG A 124 -36.09 0.96 1.96
N PRO A 125 -35.35 1.91 2.57
CA PRO A 125 -35.81 2.66 3.73
C PRO A 125 -37.13 3.42 3.51
N ASP A 126 -37.44 3.80 2.27
CA ASP A 126 -38.69 4.46 1.89
C ASP A 126 -39.88 3.49 1.68
N GLY A 127 -39.67 2.19 1.91
CA GLY A 127 -40.67 1.15 1.72
C GLY A 127 -40.83 0.65 0.28
N THR A 128 -40.11 1.22 -0.69
CA THR A 128 -40.12 0.73 -2.07
C THR A 128 -39.33 -0.56 -2.22
N ALA A 129 -39.62 -1.34 -3.26
CA ALA A 129 -38.87 -2.57 -3.54
C ALA A 129 -37.40 -2.24 -3.87
N ASN A 130 -36.46 -2.98 -3.27
CA ASN A 130 -35.05 -2.86 -3.62
C ASN A 130 -34.81 -3.50 -5.01
N PRO A 131 -34.39 -2.73 -6.02
CA PRO A 131 -34.21 -3.25 -7.37
C PRO A 131 -33.07 -4.27 -7.48
N TYR A 132 -32.15 -4.27 -6.52
CA TYR A 132 -31.00 -5.18 -6.49
C TYR A 132 -31.26 -6.42 -5.64
N TYR A 133 -32.44 -6.59 -5.06
CA TYR A 133 -32.78 -7.82 -4.34
C TYR A 133 -32.93 -9.01 -5.32
N PRO A 134 -32.29 -10.17 -5.07
CA PRO A 134 -32.35 -11.32 -5.96
C PRO A 134 -33.79 -11.82 -6.21
N LYS A 135 -34.08 -12.21 -7.46
CA LYS A 135 -35.38 -12.78 -7.86
C LYS A 135 -35.32 -14.29 -7.99
N ALA A 136 -34.92 -14.98 -6.92
CA ALA A 136 -34.82 -16.43 -6.89
C ALA A 136 -36.06 -17.07 -6.27
N ALA A 137 -36.47 -18.23 -6.81
CA ALA A 137 -37.53 -19.03 -6.20
C ALA A 137 -37.07 -19.60 -4.86
N GLY A 138 -37.98 -19.66 -3.88
CA GLY A 138 -37.69 -20.21 -2.55
C GLY A 138 -37.10 -19.22 -1.55
N LEU A 139 -36.92 -17.94 -1.91
CA LEU A 139 -36.60 -16.90 -0.94
C LEU A 139 -37.76 -16.72 0.05
N ASP A 140 -37.46 -16.86 1.34
CA ASP A 140 -38.38 -16.67 2.45
C ASP A 140 -38.40 -15.18 2.85
N PRO A 141 -39.54 -14.48 2.70
CA PRO A 141 -39.66 -13.06 3.06
C PRO A 141 -39.60 -12.80 4.57
N THR A 142 -39.65 -13.84 5.39
CA THR A 142 -39.60 -13.80 6.86
C THR A 142 -38.31 -14.39 7.43
N TYR A 143 -37.39 -14.85 6.59
CA TYR A 143 -36.10 -15.40 7.04
C TYR A 143 -35.36 -14.42 7.95
N THR A 144 -34.84 -14.92 9.05
CA THR A 144 -34.05 -14.14 10.01
C THR A 144 -33.03 -15.05 10.69
N ASP A 145 -31.88 -14.49 11.02
CA ASP A 145 -30.86 -15.10 11.87
C ASP A 145 -30.21 -14.02 12.75
N ASP A 146 -29.39 -14.44 13.73
CA ASP A 146 -28.79 -13.52 14.70
C ASP A 146 -27.85 -12.50 14.02
N ASP A 147 -27.15 -12.91 12.96
CA ASP A 147 -26.21 -12.06 12.21
C ASP A 147 -26.94 -10.96 11.41
N LEU A 148 -28.08 -11.30 10.80
CA LEU A 148 -28.97 -10.36 10.12
C LEU A 148 -29.52 -9.31 11.08
N VAL A 149 -29.99 -9.76 12.24
CA VAL A 149 -30.54 -8.86 13.27
C VAL A 149 -29.45 -7.93 13.79
N ALA A 150 -28.27 -8.46 14.09
CA ALA A 150 -27.12 -7.67 14.55
C ALA A 150 -26.66 -6.63 13.52
N ALA A 151 -26.82 -6.92 12.23
CA ALA A 151 -26.51 -6.00 11.14
C ALA A 151 -27.60 -4.96 10.83
N GLY A 152 -28.74 -5.01 11.54
CA GLY A 152 -29.89 -4.13 11.28
C GLY A 152 -30.60 -4.44 9.96
N ALA A 153 -30.46 -5.66 9.45
CA ALA A 153 -31.16 -6.11 8.25
C ALA A 153 -32.64 -6.42 8.56
N GLN A 154 -33.49 -6.25 7.56
CA GLN A 154 -34.91 -6.56 7.63
C GLN A 154 -35.14 -8.07 7.45
N PRO A 155 -36.23 -8.64 8.01
CA PRO A 155 -36.64 -10.01 7.72
C PRO A 155 -36.74 -10.27 6.21
N GLY A 156 -36.21 -11.41 5.79
CA GLY A 156 -36.10 -11.82 4.40
C GLY A 156 -34.96 -11.18 3.63
N ALA A 157 -34.02 -10.48 4.28
CA ALA A 157 -32.80 -10.04 3.62
C ALA A 157 -31.94 -11.23 3.15
N VAL A 158 -31.03 -10.95 2.21
CA VAL A 158 -30.05 -11.91 1.70
C VAL A 158 -28.65 -11.43 2.03
N VAL A 159 -27.73 -12.38 2.23
CA VAL A 159 -26.30 -12.10 2.38
C VAL A 159 -25.66 -12.04 1.01
N ALA A 160 -24.85 -11.02 0.74
CA ALA A 160 -24.09 -10.86 -0.48
C ALA A 160 -22.58 -10.87 -0.21
N ARG A 161 -21.86 -11.65 -1.04
CA ARG A 161 -20.39 -11.73 -1.08
C ARG A 161 -19.90 -11.04 -2.34
N TRP A 162 -19.51 -9.79 -2.18
CA TRP A 162 -19.25 -8.87 -3.28
C TRP A 162 -17.76 -8.49 -3.36
N ARG A 163 -17.26 -8.38 -4.60
CA ARG A 163 -15.99 -7.76 -4.91
C ARG A 163 -16.23 -6.34 -5.39
N ASP A 164 -15.63 -5.36 -4.74
CA ASP A 164 -15.71 -3.96 -5.16
C ASP A 164 -14.82 -3.67 -6.38
N LEU A 165 -15.14 -4.30 -7.53
CA LEU A 165 -14.49 -4.01 -8.79
C LEU A 165 -14.64 -2.54 -9.24
N PRO A 166 -15.77 -1.84 -9.00
CA PRO A 166 -15.91 -0.44 -9.40
C PRO A 166 -14.83 0.49 -8.84
N ASN A 167 -14.38 0.30 -7.60
CA ASN A 167 -13.29 1.10 -7.00
C ASN A 167 -11.89 0.64 -7.45
N GLY A 168 -11.78 -0.45 -8.21
CA GLY A 168 -10.53 -0.95 -8.77
C GLY A 168 -9.64 -1.68 -7.76
N SER A 169 -8.45 -2.07 -8.21
CA SER A 169 -7.47 -2.78 -7.37
C SER A 169 -6.99 -1.92 -6.22
N ARG A 170 -6.78 -2.54 -5.07
CA ARG A 170 -6.11 -1.90 -3.94
C ARG A 170 -4.65 -1.70 -4.30
N ALA A 171 -4.10 -0.53 -4.02
CA ALA A 171 -2.68 -0.28 -4.21
C ALA A 171 -2.11 0.59 -3.08
N ASP A 172 -0.85 0.30 -2.76
CA ASP A 172 -0.09 1.01 -1.75
C ASP A 172 1.13 1.65 -2.44
N GLU A 173 1.42 2.92 -2.13
CA GLU A 173 2.54 3.68 -2.68
C GLU A 173 3.35 4.34 -1.56
N ASN A 174 4.53 3.78 -1.32
CA ASN A 174 5.50 4.25 -0.34
C ASN A 174 6.51 5.18 -1.04
N ILE A 175 6.55 6.46 -0.67
CA ILE A 175 7.54 7.41 -1.17
C ILE A 175 8.48 7.79 -0.03
N ASN A 176 9.77 7.49 -0.19
CA ASN A 176 10.81 7.87 0.75
C ASN A 176 11.78 8.88 0.13
N LYS A 177 11.96 10.04 0.77
CA LYS A 177 12.93 11.07 0.39
C LYS A 177 13.95 11.24 1.50
N GLN A 178 15.20 10.92 1.19
CA GLN A 178 16.34 11.05 2.08
C GLN A 178 17.27 12.15 1.59
N GLN A 179 17.73 12.99 2.51
CA GLN A 179 18.74 14.01 2.28
C GLN A 179 19.83 13.92 3.35
N ARG A 180 21.08 14.04 2.93
CA ARG A 180 22.25 14.06 3.82
C ARG A 180 23.20 15.15 3.39
N LEU A 181 23.59 15.99 4.35
CA LEU A 181 24.65 16.97 4.24
C LEU A 181 25.75 16.58 5.24
N VAL A 182 26.99 16.55 4.79
CA VAL A 182 28.17 16.45 5.65
C VAL A 182 29.12 17.59 5.29
N VAL A 183 29.57 18.32 6.30
CA VAL A 183 30.62 19.34 6.17
C VAL A 183 31.75 18.93 7.08
N SER A 184 32.96 18.78 6.54
CA SER A 184 34.14 18.37 7.28
C SER A 184 35.27 19.36 7.09
N MET A 185 36.11 19.52 8.10
CA MET A 185 37.31 20.34 8.02
C MET A 185 38.48 19.58 8.61
N THR A 186 39.56 19.51 7.86
CA THR A 186 40.79 18.81 8.23
C THR A 186 41.95 19.77 8.08
N GLY A 187 42.92 19.70 8.98
CA GLY A 187 44.11 20.53 8.87
C GLY A 187 45.00 20.49 10.09
N THR A 188 45.98 21.39 10.11
CA THR A 188 46.93 21.53 11.22
C THR A 188 46.84 22.93 11.82
N LEU A 189 46.67 23.03 13.14
CA LEU A 189 46.63 24.30 13.88
C LEU A 189 47.55 24.22 15.10
N ALA A 190 48.51 25.13 15.20
CA ALA A 190 49.46 25.20 16.32
C ALA A 190 50.18 23.86 16.63
N GLY A 191 50.52 23.10 15.57
CA GLY A 191 51.18 21.79 15.66
C GLY A 191 50.26 20.62 16.01
N TRP A 192 48.94 20.84 16.04
CA TRP A 192 47.93 19.78 16.17
C TRP A 192 47.26 19.51 14.84
N ASP A 193 47.20 18.26 14.43
CA ASP A 193 46.33 17.81 13.36
C ASP A 193 44.92 17.61 13.88
N TYR A 194 43.94 18.14 13.16
CA TYR A 194 42.54 18.00 13.48
C TYR A 194 41.74 17.47 12.29
N THR A 195 40.65 16.79 12.61
CA THR A 195 39.57 16.50 11.67
C THR A 195 38.27 16.67 12.43
N GLY A 196 37.40 17.54 11.93
CA GLY A 196 36.05 17.71 12.46
C GLY A 196 35.03 17.50 11.36
N ALA A 197 33.85 17.00 11.70
CA ALA A 197 32.73 16.88 10.77
C ALA A 197 31.39 17.16 11.46
N LEU A 198 30.51 17.84 10.73
CA LEU A 198 29.11 18.01 11.07
C LEU A 198 28.27 17.28 10.02
N SER A 199 27.22 16.61 10.47
CA SER A 199 26.26 15.94 9.58
C SER A 199 24.82 16.31 9.92
N TYR A 200 24.02 16.46 8.89
CA TYR A 200 22.58 16.65 8.95
C TYR A 200 21.92 15.66 7.99
N ASN A 201 21.03 14.83 8.52
CA ASN A 201 20.28 13.85 7.75
C ASN A 201 18.79 14.08 8.00
N GLU A 202 18.00 14.12 6.93
CA GLU A 202 16.54 14.15 6.99
C GLU A 202 15.98 13.02 6.13
N ASN A 203 14.99 12.32 6.66
CA ASN A 203 14.24 11.31 5.94
C ASN A 203 12.75 11.61 6.04
N LYS A 204 12.05 11.67 4.91
CA LYS A 204 10.61 11.90 4.82
C LYS A 204 9.95 10.74 4.11
N VAL A 205 8.98 10.10 4.77
CA VAL A 205 8.19 9.01 4.21
C VAL A 205 6.76 9.49 4.02
N LYS A 206 6.16 9.13 2.89
CA LYS A 206 4.76 9.40 2.54
C LYS A 206 4.12 8.10 2.04
N GLU A 207 3.01 7.73 2.64
CA GLU A 207 2.23 6.55 2.27
C GLU A 207 0.92 6.96 1.61
N ASN A 208 0.70 6.52 0.37
CA ASN A 208 -0.58 6.71 -0.31
C ASN A 208 -1.28 5.36 -0.50
N LEU A 209 -2.60 5.34 -0.31
CA LEU A 209 -3.47 4.19 -0.59
C LEU A 209 -4.44 4.51 -1.73
N TYR A 210 -4.82 3.47 -2.48
CA TYR A 210 -5.78 3.54 -3.57
C TYR A 210 -6.68 2.29 -3.58
N GLY A 211 -7.90 2.42 -4.10
CA GLY A 211 -8.83 1.30 -4.29
C GLY A 211 -9.39 0.71 -2.98
N TYR A 212 -9.23 1.44 -1.87
CA TYR A 212 -9.90 1.17 -0.60
C TYR A 212 -11.18 2.00 -0.50
N SER A 213 -12.13 1.53 0.30
CA SER A 213 -13.41 2.20 0.51
C SER A 213 -13.86 2.08 1.96
N ASP A 214 -14.64 3.07 2.42
CA ASP A 214 -15.26 3.09 3.74
C ASP A 214 -16.29 1.96 3.81
N GLY A 215 -15.95 0.91 4.56
CA GLY A 215 -16.79 -0.27 4.69
C GLY A 215 -18.15 0.02 5.33
N GLY A 216 -18.27 1.03 6.18
CA GLY A 216 -19.55 1.44 6.77
C GLY A 216 -20.47 2.06 5.72
N MET A 217 -19.94 2.97 4.91
CA MET A 217 -20.69 3.56 3.79
C MET A 217 -21.10 2.52 2.76
N ILE A 218 -20.20 1.60 2.39
CA ILE A 218 -20.52 0.50 1.47
C ILE A 218 -21.61 -0.41 2.05
N THR A 219 -21.47 -0.82 3.31
CA THR A 219 -22.45 -1.69 3.98
C THR A 219 -23.83 -1.05 3.98
N GLN A 220 -23.93 0.22 4.35
CA GLN A 220 -25.21 0.96 4.35
C GLN A 220 -25.75 1.19 2.93
N GLY A 221 -24.88 1.47 1.95
CA GLY A 221 -25.26 1.63 0.55
C GLY A 221 -25.88 0.36 -0.04
N VAL A 222 -25.35 -0.81 0.30
CA VAL A 222 -25.91 -2.10 -0.12
C VAL A 222 -27.20 -2.43 0.63
N LEU A 223 -27.22 -2.22 1.95
CA LEU A 223 -28.38 -2.43 2.81
C LEU A 223 -29.60 -1.63 2.35
N ASN A 224 -29.37 -0.39 1.95
CA ASN A 224 -30.42 0.55 1.53
C ASN A 224 -30.75 0.45 0.04
N GLY A 225 -30.14 -0.47 -0.71
CA GLY A 225 -30.42 -0.68 -2.13
C GLY A 225 -29.97 0.47 -3.04
N VAL A 226 -28.88 1.16 -2.66
CA VAL A 226 -28.21 2.20 -3.46
C VAL A 226 -27.09 1.60 -4.30
N ILE A 227 -26.30 0.69 -3.73
CA ILE A 227 -25.21 0.00 -4.45
C ILE A 227 -25.73 -1.28 -5.08
N ASN A 228 -25.45 -1.46 -6.37
CA ASN A 228 -25.69 -2.71 -7.09
C ASN A 228 -24.52 -3.69 -6.94
N THR A 229 -24.67 -4.78 -6.19
CA THR A 229 -23.59 -5.77 -6.05
C THR A 229 -23.54 -6.80 -7.18
N PHE A 230 -24.51 -6.77 -8.09
CA PHE A 230 -24.69 -7.77 -9.15
C PHE A 230 -24.35 -7.27 -10.56
N GLY A 231 -24.07 -5.98 -10.73
CA GLY A 231 -23.77 -5.40 -12.04
C GLY A 231 -23.43 -3.92 -11.98
N GLU A 232 -23.60 -3.23 -13.11
CA GLU A 232 -23.30 -1.80 -13.23
C GLU A 232 -24.09 -0.95 -12.23
N GLN A 233 -23.45 0.14 -11.79
CA GLN A 233 -24.05 1.10 -10.87
C GLN A 233 -24.90 2.12 -11.64
N ASP A 234 -25.97 2.58 -11.01
CA ASP A 234 -26.62 3.82 -11.43
C ASP A 234 -25.83 5.06 -10.95
N ALA A 235 -26.34 6.25 -11.23
CA ALA A 235 -25.69 7.51 -10.83
C ALA A 235 -25.56 7.66 -9.31
N ALA A 236 -26.54 7.18 -8.53
CA ALA A 236 -26.52 7.29 -7.07
C ALA A 236 -25.53 6.30 -6.45
N GLY A 237 -25.48 5.07 -6.96
CA GLY A 237 -24.48 4.07 -6.59
C GLY A 237 -23.06 4.55 -6.93
N THR A 238 -22.87 5.15 -8.10
CA THR A 238 -21.57 5.71 -8.53
C THR A 238 -21.12 6.85 -7.61
N ASP A 239 -22.02 7.80 -7.29
CA ASP A 239 -21.73 8.90 -6.37
C ASP A 239 -21.36 8.39 -4.97
N LEU A 240 -22.12 7.41 -4.44
CA LEU A 240 -21.83 6.84 -3.13
C LEU A 240 -20.47 6.14 -3.11
N LEU A 241 -20.14 5.35 -4.13
CA LEU A 241 -18.83 4.69 -4.23
C LEU A 241 -17.68 5.71 -4.27
N GLN A 242 -17.84 6.81 -5.01
CA GLN A 242 -16.85 7.89 -5.06
C GLN A 242 -16.68 8.56 -3.70
N ARG A 243 -17.78 8.83 -2.97
CA ARG A 243 -17.72 9.39 -1.61
C ARG A 243 -17.13 8.42 -0.59
N ALA A 244 -17.35 7.11 -0.77
CA ALA A 244 -16.79 6.08 0.08
C ALA A 244 -15.30 5.81 -0.22
N ALA A 245 -14.75 6.30 -1.32
CA ALA A 245 -13.38 5.99 -1.72
C ALA A 245 -12.34 6.58 -0.76
N LEU A 246 -11.48 5.72 -0.21
CA LEU A 246 -10.37 6.08 0.68
C LEU A 246 -9.07 6.14 -0.14
N ASN A 247 -9.01 7.10 -1.05
CA ASN A 247 -7.87 7.31 -1.94
C ASN A 247 -7.04 8.52 -1.48
N GLY A 248 -5.73 8.33 -1.33
CA GLY A 248 -4.80 9.43 -1.09
C GLY A 248 -3.77 9.16 -0.01
N ASN A 249 -3.20 10.24 0.51
CA ASN A 249 -2.13 10.21 1.52
C ASN A 249 -2.71 9.85 2.89
N ILE A 250 -2.25 8.75 3.47
CA ILE A 250 -2.72 8.27 4.78
C ILE A 250 -1.73 8.51 5.90
N GLN A 251 -0.43 8.66 5.58
CA GLN A 251 0.61 8.78 6.58
C GLN A 251 1.80 9.57 6.05
N ASN A 252 2.30 10.45 6.91
CA ASN A 252 3.57 11.14 6.69
C ASN A 252 4.45 10.95 7.92
N ALA A 253 5.70 10.58 7.72
CA ALA A 253 6.70 10.47 8.79
C ALA A 253 7.96 11.27 8.43
N LYS A 254 8.58 11.87 9.44
CA LYS A 254 9.83 12.61 9.28
C LYS A 254 10.81 12.21 10.38
N GLY A 255 12.00 11.75 9.98
CA GLY A 255 13.15 11.53 10.84
C GLY A 255 14.22 12.58 10.57
N THR A 256 14.88 13.06 11.62
CA THR A 256 16.02 13.97 11.49
C THR A 256 17.12 13.52 12.44
N SER A 257 18.35 13.45 11.93
CA SER A 257 19.55 13.14 12.72
C SER A 257 20.62 14.20 12.47
N LYS A 258 21.24 14.67 13.56
CA LYS A 258 22.32 15.64 13.54
C LYS A 258 23.50 15.04 14.29
N GLY A 259 24.69 15.14 13.72
CA GLY A 259 25.91 14.59 14.32
C GLY A 259 27.06 15.57 14.25
N ALA A 260 27.95 15.50 15.22
CA ALA A 260 29.22 16.19 15.25
C ALA A 260 30.31 15.21 15.69
N ASP A 261 31.46 15.25 15.03
CA ASP A 261 32.64 14.44 15.34
C ASP A 261 33.87 15.34 15.31
N ILE A 262 34.81 15.10 16.23
CA ILE A 262 36.09 15.81 16.28
C ILE A 262 37.20 14.86 16.71
N LYS A 263 38.32 14.95 15.99
CA LYS A 263 39.54 14.22 16.27
C LYS A 263 40.70 15.20 16.31
N LEU A 264 41.56 15.08 17.32
CA LEU A 264 42.76 15.88 17.52
C LEU A 264 43.95 14.95 17.78
N SER A 265 45.06 15.18 17.11
CA SER A 265 46.33 14.48 17.34
C SER A 265 47.50 15.45 17.22
N ARG A 266 48.58 15.19 17.96
CA ARG A 266 49.82 15.95 17.89
C ARG A 266 50.98 15.04 18.24
N GLU A 267 52.09 15.25 17.55
CA GLU A 267 53.35 14.57 17.83
C GLU A 267 53.98 15.10 19.13
N VAL A 268 54.39 14.19 20.01
CA VAL A 268 54.83 14.54 21.38
C VAL A 268 56.35 14.44 21.57
N CYS A 269 57.06 13.53 20.88
CA CYS A 269 58.52 13.49 20.65
C CYS A 269 58.95 12.16 19.95
N ASP A 270 60.07 12.17 19.20
CA ASP A 270 60.83 10.95 18.84
C ASP A 270 61.76 10.59 20.00
N TRP A 271 61.33 9.66 20.86
CA TRP A 271 62.04 9.39 22.12
C TRP A 271 63.31 8.54 21.93
N LEU A 272 63.52 7.93 20.76
CA LEU A 272 64.59 6.95 20.57
C LEU A 272 65.57 7.28 19.44
N ASN A 273 65.32 8.33 18.64
CA ASN A 273 66.20 8.70 17.51
C ASN A 273 66.38 7.52 16.52
N THR A 274 65.37 6.64 16.42
CA THR A 274 65.40 5.37 15.66
C THR A 274 64.74 5.47 14.28
N GLY A 275 64.23 6.64 13.89
CA GLY A 275 63.66 6.86 12.56
C GLY A 275 62.25 6.25 12.35
N HIS A 276 61.57 5.78 13.39
CA HIS A 276 60.17 5.35 13.32
C HIS A 276 59.31 5.97 14.44
N GLN A 277 58.20 6.59 14.03
CA GLN A 277 57.43 7.58 14.79
C GLN A 277 56.28 6.96 15.61
N ALA A 278 56.01 7.49 16.82
CA ALA A 278 54.93 7.04 17.70
C ALA A 278 53.87 8.13 17.92
N ALA A 279 52.61 7.85 17.53
CA ALA A 279 51.50 8.80 17.57
C ALA A 279 50.61 8.63 18.81
N TRP A 280 50.23 9.74 19.46
CA TRP A 280 49.18 9.79 20.48
C TRP A 280 47.81 10.03 19.84
N ARG A 281 46.84 9.14 20.08
CA ARG A 281 45.44 9.29 19.66
C ARG A 281 44.55 9.48 20.89
N SER A 282 43.89 10.63 20.98
CA SER A 282 42.74 10.80 21.88
C SER A 282 41.45 10.46 21.11
N ALA A 283 40.58 9.64 21.69
CA ALA A 283 39.26 9.32 21.16
C ALA A 283 38.22 9.31 22.28
N ARG A 284 37.24 10.22 22.19
CA ARG A 284 35.79 10.02 22.32
C ARG A 284 35.07 11.36 22.19
#